data_AF-A0A9N8N396-F1
#
_entry.id   AF-A0A9N8N396-F1
#
_cell.length_a   1.000
_cell.length_b   1.000
_cell.length_c   1.000
_cell.angle_alpha   90.00
_cell.angle_beta   90.00
_cell.angle_gamma   90.00
#
_symmetry.space_group_name_H-M   'P 1'
#
loop_
_entity.id
_entity.type
_entity.pdbx_description
1 polymer ?
#
loop_
_entity_poly.entity_id
_entity_poly.type
_entity_poly.pdbx_seq_one_letter_code
_entity_poly.pdbx_strand_id
1 'polypeptide(L)' 'MSNANSSANTATPAARPKNMRDAASEFDEILALAREAGMLITLDGQIGREKYQSIAGSLHAFRRFAEALYESLAQRAAV' A
#
# COMPACT_ATOMS: atom_id res chain seq x y z
N MET A 1 -43.92 -32.09 12.13
CA MET A 1 -43.18 -31.46 11.02
C MET A 1 -42.05 -30.64 11.62
N SER A 2 -40.84 -31.20 11.73
CA SER A 2 -39.68 -30.52 12.30
C SER A 2 -38.86 -29.94 11.16
N ASN A 3 -38.73 -28.62 11.09
CA ASN A 3 -37.90 -27.97 10.08
C ASN A 3 -36.63 -27.44 10.77
N ALA A 4 -35.53 -28.15 10.58
CA ALA A 4 -34.20 -27.73 11.00
C ALA A 4 -33.54 -27.01 9.82
N ASN A 5 -33.40 -25.69 9.90
CA ASN A 5 -32.61 -24.95 8.93
C ASN A 5 -31.37 -24.38 9.61
N SER A 6 -30.31 -25.20 9.65
CA SER A 6 -28.96 -24.81 10.01
C SER A 6 -28.32 -24.07 8.83
N SER A 7 -28.48 -22.74 8.76
CA SER A 7 -27.69 -21.93 7.84
C SER A 7 -26.33 -21.64 8.46
N ALA A 8 -25.40 -22.55 8.22
CA ALA A 8 -23.98 -22.30 8.42
C ALA A 8 -23.52 -21.21 7.44
N ASN A 9 -23.30 -20.00 7.97
CA ASN A 9 -22.57 -18.94 7.29
C ASN A 9 -21.07 -19.32 7.25
N THR A 10 -20.68 -20.17 6.30
CA THR A 10 -19.27 -20.28 5.91
C THR A 10 -19.04 -19.35 4.74
N ALA A 11 -18.90 -18.06 5.05
CA ALA A 11 -18.31 -17.10 4.13
C ALA A 11 -16.83 -17.47 3.96
N THR A 12 -16.54 -18.26 2.94
CA THR A 12 -15.19 -18.50 2.43
C THR A 12 -14.46 -17.15 2.32
N PRO A 13 -13.29 -16.96 2.95
CA PRO A 13 -12.51 -15.76 2.70
C PRO A 13 -12.07 -15.81 1.23
N ALA A 14 -12.73 -15.01 0.40
CA ALA A 14 -12.37 -14.85 -1.00
C ALA A 14 -10.88 -14.53 -1.07
N ALA A 15 -10.12 -15.48 -1.62
CA ALA A 15 -8.67 -15.38 -1.75
C ALA A 15 -8.34 -14.13 -2.54
N ARG A 16 -7.85 -13.08 -1.84
CA ARG A 16 -7.43 -11.84 -2.48
C ARG A 16 -6.32 -12.16 -3.48
N PRO A 17 -6.42 -11.72 -4.75
CA PRO A 17 -5.39 -12.00 -5.76
C PRO A 17 -4.03 -11.56 -5.23
N LYS A 18 -3.04 -12.46 -5.28
CA LYS A 18 -1.68 -12.22 -4.75
C LYS A 18 -1.09 -10.92 -5.29
N ASN A 19 -1.24 -10.67 -6.58
CA ASN A 19 -0.76 -9.47 -7.29
C ASN A 19 -1.20 -8.15 -6.63
N MET A 20 -2.40 -8.10 -6.03
CA MET A 20 -2.92 -6.88 -5.42
C MET A 20 -2.35 -6.65 -4.01
N ARG A 21 -1.93 -7.73 -3.32
CA ARG A 21 -1.18 -7.63 -2.07
C ARG A 21 0.25 -7.19 -2.33
N ASP A 22 0.85 -7.69 -3.40
CA ASP A 22 2.23 -7.35 -3.77
C ASP A 22 2.33 -5.87 -4.17
N ALA A 23 1.40 -5.36 -4.96
CA ALA A 23 1.34 -3.94 -5.32
C ALA A 23 1.03 -3.02 -4.12
N ALA A 24 0.16 -3.45 -3.20
CA ALA A 24 -0.10 -2.69 -1.97
C ALA A 24 1.17 -2.62 -1.09
N SER A 25 1.91 -3.73 -1.01
CA SER A 25 3.19 -3.79 -0.29
C SER A 25 4.23 -2.86 -0.92
N GLU A 26 4.33 -2.85 -2.27
CA GLU A 26 5.25 -1.97 -2.99
C GLU A 26 4.94 -0.49 -2.75
N PHE A 27 3.66 -0.10 -2.80
CA PHE A 27 3.28 1.27 -2.47
C PHE A 27 3.53 1.62 -1.01
N ASP A 28 3.30 0.71 -0.07
CA ASP A 28 3.61 0.94 1.35
C ASP A 28 5.12 1.18 1.57
N GLU A 29 5.99 0.47 0.84
CA GLU A 29 7.44 0.69 0.84
C GLU A 29 7.82 2.07 0.28
N ILE A 30 7.23 2.47 -0.85
CA ILE A 30 7.45 3.81 -1.43
C ILE A 30 7.02 4.91 -0.44
N LEU A 31 5.87 4.73 0.20
CA LEU A 31 5.37 5.68 1.20
C LEU A 31 6.26 5.71 2.46
N ALA A 32 6.89 4.59 2.83
CA ALA A 32 7.87 4.56 3.92
C ALA A 32 9.11 5.41 3.57
N LEU A 33 9.69 5.21 2.38
CA LEU A 33 10.83 6.00 1.89
C LEU A 33 10.50 7.50 1.86
N ALA A 34 9.30 7.87 1.42
CA ALA A 34 8.87 9.27 1.42
C ALA A 34 8.84 9.86 2.84
N ARG A 35 8.32 9.13 3.83
CA ARG A 35 8.29 9.58 5.24
C ARG A 35 9.70 9.74 5.82
N GLU A 36 10.55 8.75 5.59
CA GLU A 36 11.95 8.77 6.06
C GLU A 36 12.75 9.92 5.43
N ALA A 37 12.48 10.22 4.15
CA ALA A 37 13.05 11.38 3.48
C ALA A 37 12.50 12.72 3.99
N GLY A 38 11.49 12.73 4.85
CA GLY A 38 10.87 13.93 5.42
C GLY A 38 9.80 14.57 4.53
N MET A 39 9.17 13.78 3.65
CA MET A 39 8.02 14.23 2.87
C MET A 39 6.74 14.10 3.70
N LEU A 40 5.83 15.07 3.53
CA LEU A 40 4.48 15.03 4.07
C LEU A 40 3.59 14.19 3.14
N ILE A 41 2.82 13.27 3.73
CA ILE A 41 1.81 12.49 3.03
C ILE A 41 0.44 12.86 3.60
N THR A 42 -0.45 13.34 2.74
CA THR A 42 -1.82 13.74 3.10
C THR A 42 -2.81 12.80 2.43
N LEU A 43 -3.84 12.36 3.16
CA LEU A 43 -5.00 11.68 2.58
C LEU A 43 -6.01 12.74 2.16
N ASP A 44 -6.15 12.95 0.86
CA ASP A 44 -7.04 13.97 0.30
C ASP A 44 -8.48 13.46 0.20
N GLY A 45 -8.65 12.13 0.10
CA GLY A 45 -9.96 11.50 0.09
C GLY A 45 -9.89 9.98 -0.05
N GLN A 46 -11.03 9.33 0.17
CA GLN A 46 -11.20 7.91 -0.08
C GLN A 46 -12.55 7.65 -0.74
N ILE A 47 -12.54 6.98 -1.89
CA ILE A 47 -13.76 6.56 -2.60
C ILE A 47 -13.77 5.04 -2.66
N GLY A 48 -14.73 4.42 -1.98
CA GLY A 48 -14.76 2.98 -1.81
C GLY A 48 -13.50 2.48 -1.10
N ARG A 49 -12.69 1.66 -1.80
CA ARG A 49 -11.42 1.11 -1.29
C ARG A 49 -10.19 1.90 -1.75
N GLU A 50 -10.36 2.86 -2.65
CA GLU A 50 -9.29 3.63 -3.27
C GLU A 50 -8.97 4.87 -2.41
N LYS A 51 -7.68 5.07 -2.10
CA LYS A 51 -7.20 6.22 -1.33
C LYS A 51 -6.48 7.19 -2.24
N TYR A 52 -6.86 8.45 -2.18
CA TYR A 52 -6.22 9.54 -2.91
C TYR A 52 -5.28 10.26 -1.96
N GLN A 53 -3.98 10.21 -2.23
CA GLN A 53 -2.97 10.78 -1.37
C GLN A 53 -2.03 11.71 -2.14
N SER A 54 -1.77 12.87 -1.55
CA SER A 54 -0.75 13.81 -2.03
C SER A 54 0.54 13.64 -1.23
N ILE A 55 1.68 13.80 -1.91
CA ILE A 55 3.01 13.82 -1.29
C ILE A 55 3.64 15.18 -1.58
N ALA A 56 4.04 15.91 -0.54
CA ALA A 56 4.63 17.24 -0.66
C ALA A 56 5.80 17.41 0.30
N GLY A 57 6.75 18.28 -0.04
CA GLY A 57 7.93 18.53 0.78
C GLY A 57 8.88 19.54 0.14
N SER A 58 9.96 19.86 0.83
CA SER A 58 11.03 20.68 0.24
C SER A 58 11.77 19.92 -0.85
N LEU A 59 12.42 20.64 -1.77
CA LEU A 59 13.25 20.01 -2.81
C LEU A 59 14.41 19.18 -2.22
N HIS A 60 14.92 19.55 -1.04
CA HIS A 60 15.91 18.75 -0.33
C HIS A 60 15.36 17.40 0.15
N ALA A 61 14.13 17.39 0.70
CA ALA A 61 13.46 16.15 1.08
C ALA A 61 13.15 15.29 -0.16
N PHE A 62 12.69 15.92 -1.24
CA PHE A 62 12.45 15.24 -2.51
C PHE A 62 13.72 14.59 -3.08
N ARG A 63 14.86 15.29 -3.02
CA ARG A 63 16.15 14.73 -3.45
C ARG A 63 16.52 13.48 -2.63
N ARG A 64 16.42 13.53 -1.30
CA ARG A 64 16.71 12.37 -0.44
C ARG A 64 15.80 11.18 -0.75
N PHE A 65 14.51 11.46 -1.00
CA PHE A 65 13.55 10.44 -1.41
C PHE A 65 13.97 9.77 -2.72
N ALA A 66 14.34 10.56 -3.74
CA ALA A 66 14.78 10.03 -5.02
C ALA A 66 16.05 9.16 -4.87
N GLU A 67 17.03 9.62 -4.09
CA GLU A 67 18.26 8.85 -3.81
C GLU A 67 17.93 7.49 -3.14
N ALA A 68 17.11 7.51 -2.08
CA ALA A 68 16.71 6.29 -1.37
C ALA A 68 15.89 5.32 -2.25
N LEU A 69 15.03 5.86 -3.12
CA LEU A 69 14.27 5.05 -4.08
C LEU A 69 15.19 4.36 -5.09
N TYR A 70 16.18 5.07 -5.64
CA TYR A 70 17.16 4.48 -6.55
C TYR A 70 17.99 3.37 -5.89
N GLU A 71 18.44 3.59 -4.65
CA GLU A 71 19.18 2.58 -3.88
C GLU A 71 18.33 1.33 -3.62
N SER A 72 17.06 1.50 -3.23
CA SER A 72 16.12 0.39 -3.02
C SER A 72 15.91 -0.44 -4.29
N LEU A 73 15.71 0.22 -5.44
CA LEU A 73 15.55 -0.46 -6.73
C LEU A 73 16.82 -1.20 -7.15
N ALA A 74 17.99 -0.60 -6.95
CA ALA A 74 19.27 -1.25 -7.22
C ALA A 74 19.46 -2.49 -6.33
N GLN A 75 19.11 -2.41 -5.05
CA GLN A 75 19.21 -3.53 -4.12
C GLN A 75 18.31 -4.70 -4.52
N ARG A 76 17.10 -4.43 -5.00
CA ARG A 76 16.18 -5.48 -5.51
C ARG A 76 16.69 -6.15 -6.78
N ALA A 77 17.39 -5.43 -7.64
CA ALA A 77 17.95 -6.00 -8.88
C ALA A 77 19.20 -6.86 -8.63
N ALA A 78 19.85 -6.69 -7.48
CA ALA A 78 21.04 -7.44 -7.09
C ALA A 78 20.75 -8.77 -6.36
N VAL A 79 19.47 -9.07 -6.08
CA VAL A 79 18.98 -10.28 -5.39
C VAL A 79 18.36 -11.24 -6.39
#